data_AF-A0A9E1S9P1-F1
#
_entry.id   AF-A0A9E1S9P1-F1
#
_cell.length_a   1.000
_cell.length_b   1.000
_cell.length_c   1.000
_cell.angle_alpha   90.00
_cell.angle_beta   90.00
_cell.angle_gamma   90.00
#
_symmetry.space_group_name_H-M   'P 1'
#
loop_
_entity.id
_entity.type
_entity.pdbx_description
1 polymer ?
#
loop_
_entity_poly.entity_id
_entity_poly.type
_entity_poly.pdbx_seq_one_letter_code
_entity_poly.pdbx_strand_id
1 'polypeptide(L)'
;MNFSILSIKASVFFYFIFVLIATAEPFLAPHDPFLRHEIRLLQDEGMLTSTINSWPLNLGGLKSEKKEQQWRHDLLGNKMQRENRSGWNSIQSSIGISDDRITSRSFGNQPRGSFTTGVETSWMNDRFAAKLSLLALYGVENDWKGRKDEGLELDGSYIAARLGNWSASLGKVDRWWGPGWDGSLILSTNARPIPAISLDRRIAEPFENKWLSWIGPWSFHSFIGRM
;
A
#
# COMPACT_ATOMS: atom_id res chain seq x y z
N MET A 1 -63.67 -25.96 -17.96
CA MET A 1 -62.27 -26.20 -17.53
C MET A 1 -61.42 -25.08 -18.12
N ASN A 2 -61.32 -23.95 -17.42
CA ASN A 2 -60.57 -22.77 -17.88
C ASN A 2 -59.58 -22.39 -16.78
N PHE A 3 -58.30 -22.72 -16.97
CA PHE A 3 -57.22 -22.21 -16.14
C PHE A 3 -56.68 -20.93 -16.80
N SER A 4 -56.90 -19.79 -16.15
CA SER A 4 -56.23 -18.54 -16.48
C SER A 4 -54.77 -18.63 -16.02
N ILE A 5 -53.83 -18.52 -16.96
CA ILE A 5 -52.40 -18.42 -16.66
C ILE A 5 -52.11 -16.97 -16.30
N LEU A 6 -51.88 -16.72 -15.01
CA LEU A 6 -51.42 -15.43 -14.50
C LEU A 6 -49.95 -15.25 -14.92
N SER A 7 -49.70 -14.41 -15.92
CA SER A 7 -48.34 -14.04 -16.35
C SER A 7 -47.73 -13.08 -15.32
N ILE A 8 -46.81 -13.58 -14.49
CA ILE A 8 -46.00 -12.76 -13.59
C ILE A 8 -44.84 -12.18 -14.41
N LYS A 9 -44.91 -10.90 -14.77
CA LYS A 9 -43.77 -10.16 -15.31
C LYS A 9 -42.77 -9.90 -14.18
N ALA A 10 -41.71 -10.70 -14.11
CA ALA A 10 -40.58 -10.43 -13.23
C ALA A 10 -39.74 -9.29 -13.82
N SER A 11 -39.92 -8.08 -13.31
CA SER A 11 -39.02 -6.95 -13.59
C SER A 11 -37.75 -7.13 -12.78
N VAL A 12 -36.66 -7.54 -13.45
CA VAL A 12 -35.31 -7.54 -12.87
C VAL A 12 -34.83 -6.09 -12.79
N PHE A 13 -34.78 -5.54 -11.59
CA PHE A 13 -34.21 -4.21 -11.35
C PHE A 13 -32.70 -4.35 -11.18
N PHE A 14 -31.93 -3.97 -12.20
CA PHE A 14 -30.47 -3.91 -12.11
C PHE A 14 -30.08 -2.58 -11.47
N TYR A 15 -29.80 -2.59 -10.16
CA TYR A 15 -29.24 -1.42 -9.49
C TYR A 15 -27.76 -1.27 -9.86
N PHE A 16 -27.46 -0.43 -10.85
CA PHE A 16 -26.11 0.11 -11.03
C PHE A 16 -25.89 1.21 -9.99
N ILE A 17 -25.33 0.84 -8.83
CA ILE A 17 -24.80 1.83 -7.89
C ILE A 17 -23.52 2.38 -8.50
N PHE A 18 -23.60 3.59 -9.05
CA PHE A 18 -22.43 4.39 -9.42
C PHE A 18 -21.98 5.16 -8.18
N VAL A 19 -21.11 4.57 -7.35
CA VAL A 19 -20.44 5.34 -6.30
C VAL A 19 -19.34 6.15 -6.97
N LEU A 20 -19.41 7.47 -6.89
CA LEU A 20 -18.23 8.33 -7.07
C LEU A 20 -17.35 8.11 -5.85
N ILE A 21 -16.37 7.23 -5.97
CA ILE A 21 -15.54 6.87 -4.82
C ILE A 21 -14.34 7.82 -4.74
N ALA A 22 -14.31 8.63 -3.68
CA ALA A 22 -13.14 9.36 -3.23
C ALA A 22 -12.11 8.39 -2.64
N THR A 23 -10.89 8.83 -2.37
CA THR A 23 -9.75 7.94 -2.10
C THR A 23 -8.92 8.47 -0.94
N ALA A 24 -8.45 7.59 -0.07
CA ALA A 24 -7.92 7.98 1.23
C ALA A 24 -6.94 6.92 1.77
N GLU A 25 -5.63 7.16 1.65
CA GLU A 25 -4.58 6.35 2.28
C GLU A 25 -3.48 7.27 2.83
N PRO A 26 -2.97 7.07 4.05
CA PRO A 26 -1.86 7.86 4.59
C PRO A 26 -0.48 7.42 4.09
N PHE A 27 -0.38 6.18 3.58
CA PHE A 27 0.90 5.54 3.28
C PHE A 27 0.90 4.92 1.89
N LEU A 28 2.02 5.02 1.18
CA LEU A 28 2.29 4.25 -0.03
C LEU A 28 2.98 2.94 0.33
N ALA A 29 2.39 1.83 -0.09
CA ALA A 29 2.95 0.50 0.12
C ALA A 29 3.89 0.10 -1.05
N PRO A 30 4.80 -0.88 -0.83
CA PRO A 30 5.88 -1.20 -1.78
C PRO A 30 5.43 -2.11 -2.95
N HIS A 31 4.37 -1.71 -3.67
CA HIS A 31 3.73 -2.55 -4.69
C HIS A 31 3.68 -1.93 -6.10
N ASP A 32 4.07 -0.67 -6.25
CA ASP A 32 4.03 0.04 -7.53
C ASP A 32 5.46 0.48 -7.97
N PRO A 33 6.12 -0.29 -8.85
CA PRO A 33 7.47 0.04 -9.30
C PRO A 33 7.53 1.34 -10.12
N PHE A 34 6.46 1.70 -10.84
CA PHE A 34 6.43 2.93 -11.63
C PHE A 34 6.33 4.16 -10.74
N LEU A 35 5.48 4.10 -9.70
CA LEU A 35 5.41 5.16 -8.70
C LEU A 35 6.74 5.31 -7.95
N ARG A 36 7.39 4.19 -7.58
CA ARG A 36 8.74 4.23 -6.97
C ARG A 36 9.76 4.88 -7.90
N HIS A 37 9.71 4.57 -9.20
CA HIS A 37 10.60 5.15 -10.19
C HIS A 37 10.44 6.66 -10.28
N GLU A 38 9.22 7.16 -10.38
CA GLU A 38 8.98 8.61 -10.43
C GLU A 38 9.37 9.31 -9.12
N ILE A 39 9.08 8.72 -7.94
CA ILE A 39 9.53 9.27 -6.65
C ILE A 39 11.06 9.39 -6.61
N ARG A 40 11.79 8.41 -7.15
CA ARG A 40 13.26 8.47 -7.25
C ARG A 40 13.72 9.55 -8.19
N LEU A 41 13.13 9.61 -9.38
CA LEU A 41 13.48 10.59 -10.39
C LEU A 41 13.25 12.03 -9.87
N LEU A 42 12.15 12.26 -9.15
CA LEU A 42 11.89 13.54 -8.48
C LEU A 42 12.87 13.85 -7.35
N GLN A 43 13.38 12.83 -6.64
CA GLN A 43 14.44 13.03 -5.65
C GLN A 43 15.77 13.38 -6.30
N ASP A 44 16.15 12.70 -7.39
CA ASP A 44 17.40 12.92 -8.12
C ASP A 44 17.45 14.32 -8.76
N GLU A 45 16.30 14.83 -9.23
CA GLU A 45 16.13 16.22 -9.71
C GLU A 45 16.04 17.27 -8.58
N GLY A 46 16.12 16.85 -7.31
CA GLY A 46 16.03 17.72 -6.15
C GLY A 46 14.65 18.36 -5.95
N MET A 47 13.59 17.77 -6.53
CA MET A 47 12.19 18.21 -6.33
C MET A 47 11.55 17.59 -5.08
N LEU A 48 12.11 16.49 -4.57
CA LEU A 48 11.72 15.85 -3.31
C LEU A 48 12.89 15.84 -2.32
N THR A 49 12.65 16.37 -1.11
CA THR A 49 13.66 16.45 -0.04
C THR A 49 13.50 15.39 1.06
N SER A 50 12.63 14.41 0.84
CA SER A 50 12.32 13.36 1.82
C SER A 50 13.19 12.10 1.65
N THR A 51 13.26 11.26 2.67
CA THR A 51 13.94 9.96 2.62
C THR A 51 13.03 8.91 1.97
N ILE A 52 13.53 8.15 0.99
CA ILE A 52 12.70 7.20 0.21
C ILE A 52 13.15 5.74 0.27
N ASN A 53 14.14 5.43 1.12
CA ASN A 53 14.73 4.08 1.22
C ASN A 53 13.99 3.15 2.17
N SER A 54 12.94 3.62 2.83
CA SER A 54 12.15 2.86 3.79
C SER A 54 10.67 2.95 3.45
N TRP A 55 10.07 1.80 3.17
CA TRP A 55 8.64 1.67 2.88
C TRP A 55 7.94 0.97 4.05
N PRO A 56 6.68 1.33 4.35
CA PRO A 56 5.80 2.22 3.56
C PRO A 56 6.13 3.72 3.70
N LEU A 57 5.93 4.50 2.63
CA LEU A 57 6.21 5.94 2.63
C LEU A 57 5.00 6.74 3.12
N ASN A 58 5.22 7.72 3.99
CA ASN A 58 4.14 8.61 4.44
C ASN A 58 3.86 9.69 3.39
N LEU A 59 2.64 9.72 2.84
CA LEU A 59 2.24 10.72 1.85
C LEU A 59 2.30 12.15 2.40
N GLY A 60 1.99 12.34 3.68
CA GLY A 60 2.08 13.65 4.33
C GLY A 60 3.52 14.18 4.47
N GLY A 61 4.52 13.31 4.32
CA GLY A 61 5.94 13.67 4.34
C GLY A 61 6.53 13.98 2.96
N LEU A 62 5.81 13.68 1.86
CA LEU A 62 6.25 13.97 0.51
C LEU A 62 5.89 15.42 0.16
N LYS A 63 6.79 16.34 0.47
CA LYS A 63 6.71 17.73 0.00
C LYS A 63 7.41 17.80 -1.35
N SER A 64 6.63 17.81 -2.43
CA SER A 64 7.15 18.10 -3.77
C SER A 64 7.17 19.61 -3.97
N GLU A 65 8.35 20.17 -4.23
CA GLU A 65 8.44 21.55 -4.71
C GLU A 65 7.89 21.57 -6.14
N LYS A 66 6.83 22.36 -6.38
CA LYS A 66 6.25 22.56 -7.71
C LYS A 66 7.21 23.38 -8.58
N LYS A 67 8.27 22.76 -9.08
CA LYS A 67 8.96 23.20 -10.29
C LYS A 67 8.16 22.68 -11.48
N GLU A 68 8.10 23.43 -12.57
CA GLU A 68 7.43 22.98 -13.80
C GLU A 68 8.06 21.66 -14.26
N GLN A 69 7.33 20.55 -14.06
CA GLN A 69 7.75 19.24 -14.53
C GLN A 69 7.72 19.27 -16.06
N GLN A 70 8.87 19.08 -16.70
CA GLN A 70 8.97 19.03 -18.16
C GLN A 70 8.46 17.69 -18.75
N TRP A 71 8.13 16.72 -17.89
CA TRP A 71 7.70 15.39 -18.31
C TRP A 71 6.18 15.30 -18.44
N ARG A 72 5.73 14.39 -19.30
CA ARG A 72 4.31 14.25 -19.68
C ARG A 72 3.47 13.44 -18.67
N HIS A 73 4.05 12.97 -17.57
CA HIS A 73 3.39 12.15 -16.54
C HIS A 73 3.62 12.72 -15.15
N ASP A 74 2.65 12.51 -14.26
CA ASP A 74 2.67 12.90 -12.84
C ASP A 74 1.95 11.81 -12.02
N LEU A 75 2.57 10.64 -11.84
CA LEU A 75 1.94 9.52 -11.12
C LEU A 75 1.82 9.86 -9.62
N LEU A 76 2.85 10.45 -9.01
CA LEU A 76 2.87 10.83 -7.61
C LEU A 76 1.85 11.92 -7.31
N GLY A 77 1.80 12.99 -8.10
CA GLY A 77 0.82 14.06 -7.90
C GLY A 77 -0.61 13.56 -8.08
N ASN A 78 -0.87 12.72 -9.09
CA ASN A 78 -2.17 12.06 -9.26
C ASN A 78 -2.51 11.15 -8.08
N LYS A 79 -1.54 10.34 -7.61
CA LYS A 79 -1.69 9.45 -6.46
C LYS A 79 -1.95 10.23 -5.17
N MET A 80 -1.24 11.34 -4.95
CA MET A 80 -1.47 12.24 -3.81
C MET A 80 -2.82 12.95 -3.91
N GLN A 81 -3.21 13.45 -5.07
CA GLN A 81 -4.51 14.11 -5.26
C GLN A 81 -5.67 13.12 -5.00
N ARG A 82 -5.46 11.87 -5.41
CA ARG A 82 -6.33 10.74 -5.10
C ARG A 82 -6.31 10.50 -3.58
N GLU A 83 -5.19 10.16 -2.97
CA GLU A 83 -5.15 9.56 -1.62
C GLU A 83 -5.08 10.53 -0.43
N ASN A 84 -4.78 11.81 -0.66
CA ASN A 84 -4.61 12.83 0.39
C ASN A 84 -5.94 13.44 0.88
N ARG A 85 -7.09 12.84 0.56
CA ARG A 85 -8.41 13.30 1.04
C ARG A 85 -8.87 12.44 2.22
N SER A 86 -9.55 13.07 3.18
CA SER A 86 -10.22 12.35 4.27
C SER A 86 -11.47 11.65 3.72
N GLY A 87 -11.67 10.39 4.07
CA GLY A 87 -12.85 9.61 3.68
C GLY A 87 -12.56 8.14 3.47
N TRP A 88 -13.49 7.47 2.82
CA TRP A 88 -13.33 6.11 2.31
C TRP A 88 -12.65 6.12 0.96
N ASN A 89 -12.01 5.00 0.62
CA ASN A 89 -11.36 4.75 -0.65
C ASN A 89 -12.19 3.87 -1.58
N SER A 90 -11.88 3.95 -2.88
CA SER A 90 -12.40 3.04 -3.89
C SER A 90 -12.03 1.63 -3.54
N ILE A 91 -13.01 0.73 -3.60
CA ILE A 91 -12.73 -0.71 -3.54
C ILE A 91 -11.87 -1.04 -4.74
N GLN A 92 -10.65 -1.52 -4.49
CA GLN A 92 -9.75 -1.99 -5.54
C GLN A 92 -9.78 -3.51 -5.55
N SER A 93 -9.84 -4.08 -6.75
CA SER A 93 -9.80 -5.53 -6.94
C SER A 93 -8.57 -5.88 -7.75
N SER A 94 -7.91 -6.97 -7.38
CA SER A 94 -6.73 -7.48 -8.07
C SER A 94 -6.90 -8.96 -8.38
N ILE A 95 -6.35 -9.38 -9.50
CA ILE A 95 -6.26 -10.78 -9.92
C ILE A 95 -4.83 -10.99 -10.41
N GLY A 96 -4.21 -12.06 -9.92
CA GLY A 96 -2.84 -12.45 -10.25
C GLY A 96 -2.80 -13.91 -10.68
N ILE A 97 -2.08 -14.18 -11.75
CA ILE A 97 -1.82 -15.53 -12.25
C ILE A 97 -0.31 -15.68 -12.37
N SER A 98 0.23 -16.78 -11.87
CA SER A 98 1.66 -17.09 -11.93
C SER A 98 1.90 -18.56 -12.24
N ASP A 99 3.09 -18.84 -12.75
CA ASP A 99 3.68 -20.17 -12.80
C ASP A 99 4.78 -20.26 -11.72
N ASP A 100 5.31 -21.45 -11.45
CA ASP A 100 6.26 -21.75 -10.37
C ASP A 100 7.68 -21.20 -10.64
N ARG A 101 7.85 -20.41 -11.71
CA ARG A 101 9.14 -19.84 -12.12
C ARG A 101 9.51 -18.54 -11.39
N ILE A 102 8.58 -17.94 -10.65
CA ILE A 102 8.85 -16.72 -9.86
C ILE A 102 9.48 -17.14 -8.53
N THR A 103 10.80 -17.35 -8.52
CA THR A 103 11.54 -17.75 -7.32
C THR A 103 11.93 -16.58 -6.41
N SER A 104 11.82 -15.33 -6.91
CA SER A 104 12.19 -14.13 -6.16
C SER A 104 11.30 -12.95 -6.56
N ARG A 105 10.80 -12.24 -5.55
CA ARG A 105 9.94 -11.07 -5.71
C ARG A 105 10.72 -9.78 -5.59
N SER A 106 10.62 -8.97 -6.64
CA SER A 106 11.12 -7.60 -6.67
C SER A 106 10.09 -6.63 -6.08
N PHE A 107 10.42 -5.34 -6.12
CA PHE A 107 9.50 -4.29 -5.72
C PHE A 107 8.28 -4.26 -6.66
N GLY A 108 7.12 -4.69 -6.17
CA GLY A 108 5.92 -4.77 -6.98
C GLY A 108 4.89 -5.76 -6.45
N ASN A 109 3.69 -5.70 -7.04
CA ASN A 109 2.62 -6.64 -6.74
C ASN A 109 2.74 -7.90 -7.60
N GLN A 110 3.53 -8.88 -7.13
CA GLN A 110 3.61 -10.19 -7.76
C GLN A 110 2.66 -11.18 -7.07
N PRO A 111 2.04 -12.13 -7.81
CA PRO A 111 1.21 -13.16 -7.19
C PRO A 111 2.02 -14.02 -6.20
N ARG A 112 1.40 -14.52 -5.13
CA ARG A 112 2.04 -15.42 -4.14
C ARG A 112 1.79 -16.90 -4.40
N GLY A 113 0.81 -17.21 -5.23
CA GLY A 113 0.51 -18.56 -5.68
C GLY A 113 0.17 -18.54 -7.16
N SER A 114 -0.14 -19.71 -7.73
CA SER A 114 -0.52 -19.84 -9.14
C SER A 114 -1.76 -18.99 -9.48
N PHE A 115 -2.66 -18.82 -8.52
CA PHE A 115 -3.81 -17.92 -8.63
C PHE A 115 -4.01 -17.11 -7.35
N THR A 116 -4.15 -15.80 -7.50
CA THR A 116 -4.38 -14.85 -6.40
C THR A 116 -5.53 -13.93 -6.76
N THR A 117 -6.47 -13.74 -5.85
CA THR A 117 -7.49 -12.69 -5.96
C THR A 117 -7.44 -11.81 -4.73
N GLY A 118 -7.66 -10.52 -4.91
CA GLY A 118 -7.58 -9.54 -3.84
C GLY A 118 -8.67 -8.50 -3.93
N VAL A 119 -9.20 -8.11 -2.78
CA VAL A 119 -10.06 -6.94 -2.64
C VAL A 119 -9.55 -6.09 -1.50
N GLU A 120 -9.35 -4.81 -1.75
CA GLU A 120 -8.89 -3.86 -0.74
C GLU A 120 -9.81 -2.63 -0.66
N THR A 121 -9.93 -2.10 0.54
CA THR A 121 -10.57 -0.82 0.83
C THR A 121 -9.82 -0.14 1.97
N SER A 122 -9.82 1.18 1.95
CA SER A 122 -9.18 1.97 2.99
C SER A 122 -10.05 3.14 3.40
N TRP A 123 -9.75 3.67 4.57
CA TRP A 123 -10.39 4.82 5.15
C TRP A 123 -9.36 5.63 5.92
N MET A 124 -9.45 6.96 5.86
CA MET A 124 -8.59 7.85 6.62
C MET A 124 -9.33 9.13 7.00
N ASN A 125 -8.97 9.67 8.16
CA ASN A 125 -9.25 11.04 8.55
C ASN A 125 -7.98 11.71 9.12
N ASP A 126 -8.13 12.89 9.72
CA ASP A 126 -6.99 13.66 10.24
C ASP A 126 -6.17 12.96 11.33
N ARG A 127 -6.79 12.00 12.04
CA ARG A 127 -6.19 11.31 13.21
C ARG A 127 -5.99 9.82 13.03
N PHE A 128 -6.77 9.16 12.20
CA PHE A 128 -6.82 7.71 12.07
C PHE A 128 -6.84 7.28 10.61
N ALA A 129 -6.33 6.09 10.36
CA ALA A 129 -6.47 5.41 9.08
C ALA A 129 -6.67 3.92 9.29
N ALA A 130 -7.35 3.27 8.36
CA ALA A 130 -7.53 1.84 8.32
C ALA A 130 -7.47 1.37 6.87
N LYS A 131 -6.88 0.20 6.65
CA LYS A 131 -6.93 -0.52 5.39
C LYS A 131 -7.33 -1.96 5.68
N LEU A 132 -8.32 -2.44 4.95
CA LEU A 132 -8.70 -3.84 4.92
C LEU A 132 -8.36 -4.40 3.55
N SER A 133 -7.53 -5.43 3.53
CA SER A 133 -7.10 -6.17 2.35
C SER A 133 -7.45 -7.64 2.57
N LEU A 134 -8.25 -8.20 1.67
CA LEU A 134 -8.67 -9.59 1.66
C LEU A 134 -8.05 -10.26 0.44
N LEU A 135 -7.14 -11.20 0.65
CA LEU A 135 -6.43 -11.93 -0.40
C LEU A 135 -6.79 -13.41 -0.32
N ALA A 136 -7.23 -14.01 -1.43
CA ALA A 136 -7.38 -15.45 -1.54
C ALA A 136 -6.23 -16.02 -2.38
N LEU A 137 -5.44 -16.90 -1.76
CA LEU A 137 -4.26 -17.51 -2.35
C LEU A 137 -4.50 -18.98 -2.65
N TYR A 138 -4.24 -19.39 -3.89
CA TYR A 138 -4.37 -20.76 -4.38
C TYR A 138 -3.09 -21.19 -5.12
N GLY A 139 -2.73 -22.46 -5.01
CA GLY A 139 -1.51 -23.01 -5.59
C GLY A 139 -0.27 -22.35 -5.02
N VAL A 140 -0.21 -22.19 -3.71
CA VAL A 140 1.00 -21.71 -3.02
C VAL A 140 1.90 -22.91 -2.76
N GLU A 141 3.17 -22.80 -3.15
CA GLU A 141 4.15 -23.85 -2.93
C GLU A 141 4.37 -24.08 -1.43
N ASN A 142 4.60 -25.35 -1.06
CA ASN A 142 4.84 -25.69 0.33
C ASN A 142 6.16 -25.10 0.81
N ASP A 143 6.18 -24.62 2.05
CA ASP A 143 7.44 -24.18 2.65
C ASP A 143 8.38 -25.37 2.92
N TRP A 144 9.62 -25.08 3.33
CA TRP A 144 10.61 -26.10 3.63
C TRP A 144 10.21 -27.08 4.76
N LYS A 145 9.20 -26.71 5.58
CA LYS A 145 8.62 -27.56 6.63
C LYS A 145 7.38 -28.32 6.15
N GLY A 146 7.01 -28.21 4.87
CA GLY A 146 5.80 -28.80 4.31
C GLY A 146 4.50 -28.10 4.71
N ARG A 147 4.57 -26.87 5.25
CA ARG A 147 3.39 -26.07 5.57
C ARG A 147 2.86 -25.40 4.30
N LYS A 148 1.54 -25.33 4.23
CA LYS A 148 0.81 -24.81 3.08
C LYS A 148 0.08 -23.52 3.47
N ASP A 149 0.58 -22.39 2.98
CA ASP A 149 0.06 -21.05 3.30
C ASP A 149 -0.97 -20.57 2.26
N GLU A 150 -1.94 -21.44 1.95
CA GLU A 150 -3.08 -21.11 1.08
C GLU A 150 -4.29 -20.63 1.88
N GLY A 151 -5.22 -19.99 1.19
CA GLY A 151 -6.51 -19.59 1.74
C GLY A 151 -6.66 -18.08 1.84
N LEU A 152 -7.53 -17.66 2.77
CA LEU A 152 -7.89 -16.25 2.96
C LEU A 152 -6.88 -15.57 3.89
N GLU A 153 -6.35 -14.44 3.43
CA GLU A 153 -5.28 -13.72 4.09
C GLU A 153 -5.56 -12.22 4.18
N LEU A 154 -5.03 -11.62 5.26
CA LEU A 154 -5.19 -10.20 5.58
C LEU A 154 -3.92 -9.38 5.30
N ASP A 155 -3.06 -9.85 4.39
CA ASP A 155 -1.81 -9.17 4.05
C ASP A 155 -2.12 -7.78 3.46
N GLY A 156 -1.44 -6.75 3.97
CA GLY A 156 -1.69 -5.34 3.66
C GLY A 156 -2.73 -4.66 4.56
N SER A 157 -3.45 -5.40 5.42
CA SER A 157 -4.43 -4.81 6.35
C SER A 157 -3.77 -4.14 7.54
N TYR A 158 -4.25 -2.96 7.92
CA TYR A 158 -3.77 -2.23 9.10
C TYR A 158 -4.80 -1.25 9.67
N ILE A 159 -4.58 -0.85 10.92
CA ILE A 159 -5.12 0.37 11.51
C ILE A 159 -3.94 1.25 11.95
N ALA A 160 -4.09 2.57 11.86
CA ALA A 160 -3.05 3.53 12.18
C ALA A 160 -3.63 4.78 12.86
N ALA A 161 -2.82 5.41 13.70
CA ALA A 161 -3.14 6.64 14.39
C ALA A 161 -1.99 7.65 14.24
N ARG A 162 -2.37 8.92 14.01
CA ARG A 162 -1.46 10.08 14.00
C ARG A 162 -1.22 10.57 15.41
N LEU A 163 0.05 10.73 15.76
CA LEU A 163 0.55 11.26 17.03
C LEU A 163 1.54 12.41 16.72
N GLY A 164 1.03 13.54 16.24
CA GLY A 164 1.86 14.66 15.77
C GLY A 164 2.64 14.32 14.50
N ASN A 165 3.97 14.40 14.54
CA ASN A 165 4.90 13.95 13.48
C ASN A 165 5.22 12.44 13.57
N TRP A 166 4.56 11.71 14.48
CA TRP A 166 4.67 10.26 14.59
C TRP A 166 3.37 9.60 14.14
N SER A 167 3.47 8.35 13.72
CA SER A 167 2.33 7.48 13.51
C SER A 167 2.58 6.13 14.15
N ALA A 168 1.57 5.59 14.80
CA ALA A 168 1.56 4.22 15.28
C ALA A 168 0.60 3.39 14.41
N SER A 169 0.95 2.14 14.11
CA SER A 169 0.08 1.23 13.36
C SER A 169 0.07 -0.17 13.93
N LEU A 170 -1.01 -0.91 13.68
CA LEU A 170 -1.16 -2.33 13.98
C LEU A 170 -1.68 -3.03 12.72
N GLY A 171 -0.96 -4.02 12.20
CA GLY A 171 -1.37 -4.73 11.00
C GLY A 171 -0.30 -5.62 10.37
N LYS A 172 -0.65 -6.24 9.24
CA LYS A 172 0.24 -7.05 8.40
C LYS A 172 0.73 -6.20 7.22
N VAL A 173 1.61 -5.23 7.50
CA VAL A 173 2.04 -4.25 6.50
C VAL A 173 3.30 -4.72 5.75
N ASP A 174 3.27 -4.68 4.42
CA ASP A 174 4.45 -4.93 3.58
C ASP A 174 5.50 -3.84 3.76
N ARG A 175 6.77 -4.24 3.79
CA ARG A 175 7.90 -3.35 4.07
C ARG A 175 9.03 -3.56 3.07
N TRP A 176 9.77 -2.49 2.82
CA TRP A 176 10.96 -2.52 1.97
C TRP A 176 12.02 -1.58 2.53
N TRP A 177 13.11 -2.13 3.05
CA TRP A 177 14.18 -1.37 3.70
C TRP A 177 15.47 -1.47 2.89
N GLY A 178 15.72 -0.47 2.04
CA GLY A 178 16.95 -0.37 1.27
C GLY A 178 16.73 0.13 -0.15
N PRO A 179 17.82 0.50 -0.83
CA PRO A 179 17.75 1.11 -2.15
C PRO A 179 17.57 0.09 -3.29
N GLY A 180 17.74 -1.21 -3.05
CA GLY A 180 17.64 -2.24 -4.09
C GLY A 180 16.26 -2.27 -4.76
N TRP A 181 16.22 -2.63 -6.05
CA TRP A 181 14.99 -2.79 -6.83
C TRP A 181 14.49 -4.24 -6.80
N ASP A 182 15.41 -5.19 -6.95
CA ASP A 182 15.11 -6.62 -6.98
C ASP A 182 14.92 -7.23 -5.60
N GLY A 183 15.48 -6.60 -4.58
CA GLY A 183 15.37 -7.07 -3.21
C GLY A 183 16.00 -6.12 -2.20
N SER A 184 15.80 -6.46 -0.92
CA SER A 184 16.54 -5.91 0.20
C SER A 184 17.17 -7.07 0.97
N LEU A 185 18.40 -6.85 1.43
CA LEU A 185 19.13 -7.81 2.28
C LEU A 185 18.63 -7.81 3.73
N ILE A 186 17.83 -6.82 4.13
CA ILE A 186 17.31 -6.68 5.49
C ILE A 186 15.83 -7.07 5.51
N LEU A 187 15.01 -6.39 4.71
CA LEU A 187 13.56 -6.58 4.70
C LEU A 187 12.96 -6.19 3.35
N SER A 188 12.32 -7.15 2.68
CA SER A 188 11.62 -6.96 1.40
C SER A 188 10.23 -7.61 1.41
N THR A 189 9.53 -7.52 0.29
CA THR A 189 8.21 -8.13 0.05
C THR A 189 8.29 -9.61 -0.34
N ASN A 190 9.49 -10.24 -0.30
CA ASN A 190 9.65 -11.67 -0.56
C ASN A 190 8.83 -12.50 0.43
N ALA A 191 9.08 -12.31 1.72
CA ALA A 191 8.30 -12.93 2.77
C ALA A 191 6.92 -12.26 2.89
N ARG A 192 5.97 -13.00 3.44
CA ARG A 192 4.65 -12.44 3.79
C ARG A 192 4.79 -11.47 4.96
N PRO A 193 4.01 -10.39 4.99
CA PRO A 193 4.07 -9.44 6.08
C PRO A 193 3.55 -10.08 7.38
N ILE A 194 4.30 -9.90 8.45
CA ILE A 194 3.91 -10.40 9.77
C ILE A 194 2.99 -9.40 10.49
N PRO A 195 2.06 -9.86 11.34
CA PRO A 195 1.28 -8.99 12.20
C PRO A 195 2.21 -8.29 13.19
N ALA A 196 2.21 -6.95 13.16
CA ALA A 196 3.12 -6.13 13.95
C ALA A 196 2.48 -4.82 14.41
N ILE A 197 2.97 -4.33 15.55
CA ILE A 197 2.80 -2.94 15.98
C ILE A 197 3.99 -2.16 15.43
N SER A 198 3.75 -1.03 14.78
CA SER A 198 4.80 -0.17 14.22
C SER A 198 4.72 1.24 14.77
N LEU A 199 5.87 1.90 14.82
CA LEU A 199 6.02 3.31 15.14
C LEU A 199 6.92 3.94 14.07
N ASP A 200 6.40 4.95 13.39
CA ASP A 200 7.04 5.59 12.26
C ASP A 200 7.07 7.11 12.43
N ARG A 201 8.13 7.76 11.98
CA ARG A 201 8.19 9.20 11.81
C ARG A 201 7.62 9.59 10.46
N ARG A 202 6.73 10.57 10.44
CA ARG A 202 5.91 10.89 9.27
C ARG A 202 6.58 11.84 8.28
N ILE A 203 7.20 12.90 8.80
CA ILE A 203 7.86 13.95 8.02
C ILE A 203 9.32 13.96 8.43
N ALA A 204 10.21 13.80 7.44
CA ALA A 204 11.66 13.76 7.64
C ALA A 204 12.25 15.15 7.85
N GLU A 205 11.83 15.86 8.90
CA GLU A 205 12.36 17.20 9.20
C GLU A 205 13.72 17.09 9.91
N PRO A 206 14.67 18.00 9.64
CA PRO A 206 15.92 18.04 10.39
C PRO A 206 15.68 18.33 11.87
N PHE A 207 16.68 18.08 12.71
CA PHE A 207 16.61 18.48 14.12
C PHE A 207 16.65 20.01 14.24
N GLU A 208 15.77 20.57 15.07
CA GLU A 208 15.76 22.01 15.38
C GLU A 208 16.97 22.44 16.23
N ASN A 209 17.53 21.51 17.00
CA ASN A 209 18.68 21.76 17.87
C ASN A 209 19.97 21.93 17.06
N LYS A 210 20.71 23.01 17.31
CA LYS A 210 22.02 23.32 16.67
C LYS A 210 23.05 22.20 16.77
N TRP A 211 23.00 21.37 17.82
CA TRP A 211 23.94 20.25 18.00
C TRP A 211 23.69 19.07 17.06
N LEU A 212 22.47 18.94 16.50
CA LEU A 212 22.05 17.81 15.67
C LEU A 212 21.55 18.25 14.28
N SER A 213 21.46 19.56 14.01
CA SER A 213 20.96 20.09 12.74
C SER A 213 21.81 19.66 11.54
N TRP A 214 23.09 19.35 11.75
CA TRP A 214 24.02 18.87 10.72
C TRP A 214 23.66 17.48 10.14
N ILE A 215 22.84 16.69 10.83
CA ILE A 215 22.37 15.38 10.33
C ILE A 215 21.43 15.55 9.12
N GLY A 216 20.71 16.67 9.05
CA GLY A 216 19.72 16.92 8.03
C GLY A 216 18.41 16.13 8.22
N PRO A 217 17.58 16.04 7.17
CA PRO A 217 16.36 15.24 7.13
C PRO A 217 16.60 13.79 7.56
N TRP A 218 15.80 13.28 8.50
CA TRP A 218 15.90 11.89 8.96
C TRP A 218 14.54 11.23 9.09
N SER A 219 14.46 9.92 8.83
CA SER A 219 13.27 9.11 9.07
C SER A 219 13.51 8.06 10.14
N PHE A 220 12.42 7.54 10.68
CA PHE A 220 12.46 6.47 11.66
C PHE A 220 11.32 5.50 11.39
N HIS A 221 11.65 4.22 11.43
CA HIS A 221 10.73 3.12 11.25
C HIS A 221 11.11 2.02 12.23
N SER A 222 10.15 1.60 13.05
CA SER A 222 10.34 0.50 13.99
C SER A 222 9.07 -0.32 14.09
N PHE A 223 9.22 -1.62 14.29
CA PHE A 223 8.08 -2.51 14.51
C PHE A 223 8.46 -3.69 15.39
N ILE A 224 7.47 -4.23 16.08
CA ILE A 224 7.55 -5.49 16.81
C ILE A 224 6.39 -6.37 16.37
N GLY A 225 6.69 -7.59 15.93
CA GLY A 225 5.72 -8.49 15.34
C GLY A 225 5.89 -9.93 15.78
N ARG A 226 4.89 -10.74 15.46
CA ARG A 226 4.87 -12.17 15.74
C ARG A 226 5.05 -12.96 14.44
N MET A 227 6.03 -13.86 14.43
CA MET A 227 6.28 -14.83 13.36
C MET A 227 5.54 -16.16 13.61
#